data_AF-A0A7C9ECB0-F1
#
_entry.id   AF-A0A7C9ECB0-F1
#
_cell.length_a   1.000
_cell.length_b   1.000
_cell.length_c   1.000
_cell.angle_alpha   90.00
_cell.angle_beta   90.00
_cell.angle_gamma   90.00
#
_symmetry.space_group_name_H-M   'P 1'
#
loop_
_entity.id
_entity.type
_entity.pdbx_description
1 polymer ?
#
loop_
_entity_poly.entity_id
_entity_poly.type
_entity_poly.pdbx_seq_one_letter_code
_entity_poly.pdbx_strand_id
1 'polypeptide(L)'
;LCLSRVIITRPLLMILVNAQASVGPSACNGRSAERDGGVMSLSRNVHDDKVYSSTSEILALWRLLGEGYRLSCMYKCQDALDVYQKLPVKHYNTGWVLSQVGRAYFELV
;
A
#
# COMPACT_ATOMS: atom_id res chain seq x y z
N LEU A 1 23.94 -10.04 -13.03
CA LEU A 1 24.41 -8.86 -12.27
C LEU A 1 23.77 -7.53 -12.73
N CYS A 2 23.45 -7.31 -14.03
CA CYS A 2 22.73 -6.11 -14.49
C CYS A 2 21.24 -6.06 -14.08
N LEU A 3 20.55 -7.21 -14.04
CA LEU A 3 19.13 -7.31 -13.65
C LEU A 3 18.88 -7.06 -12.15
N SER A 4 19.79 -7.50 -11.28
CA SER A 4 19.67 -7.33 -9.82
C SER A 4 19.69 -5.86 -9.39
N ARG A 5 20.33 -4.98 -10.17
CA ARG A 5 20.36 -3.54 -9.90
C ARG A 5 19.08 -2.82 -10.32
N VAL A 6 18.37 -3.29 -11.36
CA VAL A 6 17.12 -2.66 -11.83
C VAL A 6 15.91 -3.09 -10.98
N ILE A 7 15.94 -4.32 -10.44
CA ILE A 7 14.81 -4.93 -9.72
C ILE A 7 14.68 -4.44 -8.27
N ILE A 8 15.78 -4.07 -7.60
CA ILE A 8 15.75 -3.61 -6.19
C ILE A 8 15.73 -2.06 -6.09
N THR A 9 16.23 -1.33 -7.08
CA THR A 9 16.31 0.16 -6.98
C THR A 9 15.06 0.88 -7.49
N ARG A 10 14.27 0.31 -8.41
CA ARG A 10 13.03 0.96 -8.91
C ARG A 10 11.75 0.79 -8.07
N PRO A 11 11.56 -0.23 -7.22
CA PRO A 11 10.40 -0.29 -6.33
C PRO A 11 10.44 0.81 -5.26
N LEU A 12 11.61 1.10 -4.69
CA LEU A 12 11.76 2.18 -3.71
C LEU A 12 11.48 3.57 -4.32
N LEU A 13 11.87 3.80 -5.58
CA LEU A 13 11.63 5.08 -6.26
C LEU A 13 10.14 5.31 -6.57
N MET A 14 9.38 4.25 -6.90
CA MET A 14 7.93 4.31 -7.11
C MET A 14 7.14 4.52 -5.81
N ILE A 15 7.62 3.98 -4.68
CA ILE A 15 7.05 4.29 -3.36
C ILE A 15 7.33 5.75 -2.97
N LEU A 16 8.52 6.28 -3.28
CA LEU A 16 8.88 7.67 -2.96
C LEU A 16 8.09 8.70 -3.79
N VAL A 17 7.83 8.44 -5.07
CA VAL A 17 7.06 9.34 -5.95
C VAL A 17 5.59 9.47 -5.51
N ASN A 18 5.01 8.41 -4.92
CA ASN A 18 3.61 8.44 -4.49
C ASN A 18 3.39 9.01 -3.08
N ALA A 19 4.45 9.11 -2.25
CA ALA A 19 4.38 9.69 -0.93
C ALA A 19 4.24 11.23 -0.93
N GLN A 20 4.47 11.90 -2.07
CA GLN A 20 4.32 13.36 -2.19
C GLN A 20 2.92 13.82 -2.65
N ALA A 21 1.98 12.89 -2.89
CA ALA A 21 0.69 13.23 -3.51
C ALA A 21 -0.49 13.46 -2.54
N SER A 22 -0.34 13.38 -1.20
CA SER A 22 -1.52 13.59 -0.34
C SER A 22 -1.28 14.05 1.10
N VAL A 23 -0.50 15.11 1.34
CA VAL A 23 -0.77 16.00 2.51
C VAL A 23 -0.36 17.42 2.14
N GLY A 24 -1.27 18.16 1.52
CA GLY A 24 -1.19 19.62 1.56
C GLY A 24 -1.52 20.08 2.98
N PRO A 25 -0.75 20.98 3.62
CA PRO A 25 -1.15 21.58 4.88
C PRO A 25 -2.34 22.51 4.61
N SER A 26 -3.56 22.00 4.82
CA SER A 26 -4.74 22.86 4.88
C SER A 26 -4.65 23.65 6.19
N ALA A 27 -4.36 24.95 6.04
CA ALA A 27 -4.28 25.90 7.12
C ALA A 27 -5.64 26.03 7.82
N CYS A 28 -5.74 25.55 9.07
CA CYS A 28 -6.73 26.05 10.01
C CYS A 28 -6.03 26.98 11.00
N ASN A 29 -6.18 28.29 10.76
CA ASN A 29 -5.91 29.31 11.77
C ASN A 29 -6.91 29.15 12.91
N GLY A 30 -6.41 28.88 14.12
CA GLY A 30 -7.15 28.96 15.36
C GLY A 30 -6.19 29.34 16.48
N ARG A 31 -6.25 30.60 16.93
CA ARG A 31 -5.44 31.12 18.03
C ARG A 31 -6.00 30.67 19.40
N SER A 32 -5.07 30.51 20.33
CA SER A 32 -5.14 30.80 21.78
C SER A 32 -5.71 29.77 22.77
N ALA A 33 -5.03 29.80 23.91
CA ALA A 33 -5.49 29.61 25.30
C ALA A 33 -5.33 28.22 25.96
N GLU A 34 -4.23 28.13 26.71
CA GLU A 34 -4.09 27.69 28.12
C GLU A 34 -4.87 26.46 28.64
N ARG A 35 -4.08 25.53 29.23
CA ARG A 35 -4.53 24.39 30.01
C ARG A 35 -4.84 24.83 31.44
N ASP A 36 -6.02 24.50 31.97
CA ASP A 36 -6.16 24.02 33.35
C ASP A 36 -7.44 23.17 33.55
N GLY A 37 -7.41 22.31 34.55
CA GLY A 37 -8.14 21.04 34.66
C GLY A 37 -9.67 21.05 34.76
N GLY A 38 -10.25 19.89 34.45
CA GLY A 38 -11.68 19.60 34.55
C GLY A 38 -11.97 18.12 34.23
N VAL A 39 -12.79 17.50 35.08
CA VAL A 39 -13.10 16.08 35.23
C VAL A 39 -13.73 15.40 33.99
N MET A 40 -13.50 14.07 33.91
CA MET A 40 -14.02 13.04 32.99
C MET A 40 -15.16 13.37 32.01
N SER A 41 -14.93 13.04 30.73
CA SER A 41 -15.95 12.51 29.84
C SER A 41 -15.31 11.57 28.81
N LEU A 42 -15.49 10.25 28.98
CA LEU A 42 -15.16 9.25 27.97
C LEU A 42 -16.27 9.25 26.91
N SER A 43 -16.28 10.28 26.07
CA SER A 43 -17.04 10.24 24.82
C SER A 43 -16.29 9.34 23.85
N ARG A 44 -16.57 8.03 23.90
CA ARG A 44 -16.24 7.11 22.81
C ARG A 44 -17.10 7.52 21.63
N ASN A 45 -16.56 8.37 20.78
CA ASN A 45 -17.19 8.74 19.52
C ASN A 45 -17.37 7.48 18.67
N VAL A 46 -18.62 7.12 18.37
CA VAL A 46 -19.02 6.01 17.48
C VAL A 46 -18.76 6.41 16.01
N HIS A 47 -17.52 6.84 15.73
CA HIS A 47 -17.03 7.22 14.41
C HIS A 47 -15.88 6.30 13.93
N ASP A 48 -15.61 5.22 14.65
CA ASP A 48 -14.45 4.34 14.43
C ASP A 48 -14.78 3.15 13.49
N ASP A 49 -16.03 2.68 13.50
CA ASP A 49 -16.40 1.41 12.84
C ASP A 49 -16.32 1.47 11.30
N LYS A 50 -16.67 2.61 10.69
CA LYS A 50 -16.64 2.77 9.21
C LYS A 50 -15.23 2.99 8.67
N VAL A 51 -14.37 3.64 9.45
CA VAL A 51 -12.97 3.90 9.07
C VAL A 51 -12.17 2.61 9.14
N TYR A 52 -12.38 1.81 10.21
CA TYR A 52 -11.72 0.51 10.37
C TYR A 52 -12.01 -0.44 9.20
N SER A 53 -13.27 -0.52 8.75
CA SER A 53 -13.66 -1.33 7.58
C SER A 53 -12.90 -0.91 6.31
N SER A 54 -12.85 0.40 6.01
CA SER A 54 -12.19 0.91 4.82
C SER A 54 -10.67 0.68 4.84
N THR A 55 -10.03 0.88 5.99
CA THR A 55 -8.60 0.59 6.17
C THR A 55 -8.32 -0.92 6.07
N SER A 56 -9.22 -1.77 6.56
CA SER A 56 -9.04 -3.22 6.48
C SER A 56 -9.03 -3.73 5.04
N GLU A 57 -9.89 -3.19 4.17
CA GLU A 57 -9.96 -3.52 2.74
C GLU A 57 -8.67 -3.13 2.02
N ILE A 58 -8.15 -1.93 2.28
CA ILE A 58 -6.90 -1.49 1.66
C ILE A 58 -5.73 -2.34 2.12
N LEU A 59 -5.65 -2.66 3.43
CA LEU A 59 -4.60 -3.52 3.97
C LEU A 59 -4.66 -4.93 3.40
N ALA A 60 -5.86 -5.47 3.13
CA ALA A 60 -6.02 -6.76 2.47
C ALA A 60 -5.45 -6.73 1.03
N LEU A 61 -5.72 -5.68 0.27
CA LEU A 61 -5.13 -5.49 -1.06
C LEU A 61 -3.59 -5.40 -1.00
N TRP A 62 -3.05 -4.57 -0.11
CA TRP A 62 -1.61 -4.42 0.09
C TRP A 62 -0.93 -5.73 0.51
N ARG A 63 -1.60 -6.57 1.31
CA ARG A 63 -1.11 -7.90 1.68
C ARG A 63 -0.97 -8.81 0.47
N LEU A 64 -1.94 -8.84 -0.44
CA LEU A 64 -1.86 -9.63 -1.67
C LEU A 64 -0.72 -9.15 -2.58
N LEU A 65 -0.59 -7.83 -2.75
CA LEU A 65 0.49 -7.23 -3.54
C LEU A 65 1.88 -7.55 -2.96
N GLY A 66 2.02 -7.40 -1.64
CA GLY A 66 3.26 -7.71 -0.93
C GLY A 66 3.64 -9.18 -1.02
N GLU A 67 2.65 -10.07 -0.89
CA GLU A 67 2.88 -11.51 -0.97
C GLU A 67 3.31 -11.95 -2.38
N GLY A 68 2.63 -11.48 -3.42
CA GLY A 68 3.01 -11.75 -4.81
C GLY A 68 4.41 -11.22 -5.14
N TYR A 69 4.74 -10.02 -4.67
CA TYR A 69 6.07 -9.45 -4.85
C TYR A 69 7.14 -10.23 -4.09
N ARG A 70 6.88 -10.63 -2.84
CA ARG A 70 7.78 -11.44 -2.03
C ARG A 70 8.08 -12.78 -2.71
N LEU A 71 7.05 -13.47 -3.22
CA LEU A 71 7.20 -14.73 -3.94
C LEU A 71 8.02 -14.57 -5.23
N SER A 72 7.78 -13.51 -6.00
CA SER A 72 8.58 -13.19 -7.19
C SER A 72 10.05 -12.92 -6.84
N CYS A 73 10.35 -12.23 -5.75
CA CYS A 73 11.72 -12.04 -5.28
C CYS A 73 12.40 -13.35 -4.82
N MET A 74 11.61 -14.35 -4.41
CA MET A 74 12.08 -15.70 -4.10
C MET A 74 12.12 -16.62 -5.33
N TYR A 75 11.87 -16.09 -6.54
CA TYR A 75 11.77 -16.84 -7.80
C TYR A 75 10.71 -17.95 -7.79
N LYS A 76 9.73 -17.84 -6.89
CA LYS A 76 8.53 -18.70 -6.89
C LYS A 76 7.50 -18.10 -7.85
N CYS A 77 7.86 -18.03 -9.12
CA CYS A 77 7.13 -17.26 -10.12
C CYS A 77 5.71 -17.79 -10.36
N GLN A 78 5.52 -19.11 -10.31
CA GLN A 78 4.18 -19.71 -10.43
C GLN A 78 3.27 -19.31 -9.26
N ASP A 79 3.74 -19.48 -8.01
CA ASP A 79 2.99 -19.06 -6.81
C ASP A 79 2.71 -17.55 -6.82
N ALA A 80 3.66 -16.74 -7.30
CA ALA A 80 3.49 -15.29 -7.41
C ALA A 80 2.35 -14.93 -8.38
N LEU A 81 2.28 -15.59 -9.54
CA LEU A 81 1.20 -15.39 -10.51
C LEU A 81 -0.16 -15.77 -9.92
N ASP A 82 -0.24 -16.87 -9.18
CA ASP A 82 -1.47 -17.31 -8.52
C ASP A 82 -1.94 -16.30 -7.46
N VAL A 83 -1.02 -15.63 -6.77
CA VAL A 83 -1.36 -14.55 -5.84
C VAL A 83 -1.85 -13.31 -6.59
N TYR A 84 -1.22 -12.92 -7.70
CA TYR A 84 -1.67 -11.77 -8.48
C TYR A 84 -3.06 -11.97 -9.07
N GLN A 85 -3.42 -13.19 -9.48
CA GLN A 85 -4.76 -13.51 -9.99
C GLN A 85 -5.88 -13.36 -8.95
N LYS A 86 -5.57 -13.35 -7.65
CA LYS A 86 -6.54 -13.11 -6.57
C LYS A 86 -6.91 -11.64 -6.42
N LEU A 87 -6.19 -10.72 -7.07
CA LEU A 87 -6.51 -9.30 -6.98
C LEU A 87 -7.81 -8.97 -7.73
N PRO A 88 -8.60 -8.00 -7.25
CA PRO A 88 -9.70 -7.45 -8.02
C PRO A 88 -9.20 -6.88 -9.35
N VAL A 89 -9.97 -7.09 -10.42
CA VAL A 89 -9.61 -6.72 -11.81
C VAL A 89 -9.15 -5.27 -11.95
N LYS A 90 -9.78 -4.34 -11.21
CA LYS A 90 -9.42 -2.92 -11.20
C LYS A 90 -7.96 -2.67 -10.76
N HIS A 91 -7.48 -3.45 -9.78
CA HIS A 91 -6.12 -3.32 -9.25
C HIS A 91 -5.12 -4.19 -10.01
N TYR A 92 -5.58 -5.33 -10.55
CA TYR A 92 -4.77 -6.18 -11.42
C TYR A 92 -4.32 -5.46 -12.69
N ASN A 93 -5.22 -4.69 -13.32
CA ASN A 93 -4.94 -3.97 -14.57
C ASN A 93 -4.05 -2.72 -14.39
N THR A 94 -3.49 -2.51 -13.21
CA THR A 94 -2.54 -1.42 -13.00
C THR A 94 -1.21 -1.73 -13.67
N GLY A 95 -0.55 -0.71 -14.24
CA GLY A 95 0.72 -0.91 -14.94
C GLY A 95 1.81 -1.53 -14.06
N TRP A 96 1.80 -1.25 -12.75
CA TRP A 96 2.75 -1.88 -11.82
C TRP A 96 2.53 -3.38 -11.70
N VAL A 97 1.29 -3.84 -11.49
CA VAL A 97 0.97 -5.28 -11.35
C VAL A 97 1.27 -6.01 -12.65
N LEU A 98 0.82 -5.48 -13.80
CA LEU A 98 1.10 -6.07 -15.11
C LEU A 98 2.61 -6.18 -15.38
N SER A 99 3.40 -5.20 -14.94
CA SER A 99 4.88 -5.27 -15.05
C SER A 99 5.47 -6.40 -14.20
N GLN A 100 4.95 -6.63 -12.99
CA GLN A 100 5.40 -7.75 -12.15
C GLN A 100 4.97 -9.10 -12.73
N VAL A 101 3.74 -9.21 -13.23
CA VAL A 101 3.21 -10.42 -13.88
C VAL A 101 4.02 -10.76 -15.12
N GLY A 102 4.28 -9.79 -16.00
CA GLY A 102 5.10 -10.00 -17.20
C GLY A 102 6.53 -10.47 -16.85
N ARG A 103 7.12 -9.90 -15.80
CA ARG A 103 8.42 -10.35 -15.29
C ARG A 103 8.37 -11.78 -14.78
N ALA A 104 7.35 -12.15 -14.01
CA ALA A 104 7.19 -13.52 -13.50
C ALA A 104 7.04 -14.54 -14.63
N TYR A 105 6.30 -14.22 -15.70
CA TYR A 105 6.22 -15.07 -16.90
C TYR A 105 7.55 -15.21 -17.63
N PHE A 106 8.32 -14.12 -17.74
CA PHE A 106 9.65 -14.15 -18.34
C PHE A 106 10.64 -14.99 -17.53
N GLU A 107 10.59 -14.91 -16.20
CA GLU A 107 11.46 -15.68 -15.28
C GLU A 107 11.04 -17.17 -15.15
N LEU A 108 9.88 -17.57 -15.67
CA LEU A 108 9.44 -18.98 -15.72
C LEU A 108 10.05 -19.77 -16.88
N VAL A 109 10.59 -19.10 -17.89
CA VAL A 109 11.20 -19.69 -19.09
C VAL A 109 12.70 -19.84 -18.90
#